data_AF-A0A8T4F8N7-F1
#
_entry.id   AF-A0A8T4F8N7-F1
#
_cell.length_a   1.000
_cell.length_b   1.000
_cell.length_c   1.000
_cell.angle_alpha   90.00
_cell.angle_beta   90.00
_cell.angle_gamma   90.00
#
_symmetry.space_group_name_H-M   'P 1'
#
loop_
_entity.id
_entity.type
_entity.pdbx_description
1 polymer ?
#
loop_
_entity_poly.entity_id
_entity_poly.type
_entity_poly.pdbx_seq_one_letter_code
_entity_poly.pdbx_strand_id
1 'polypeptide(L)'
;MLRERVAELVSVASGGDLAVPDILAADCTLPALGVTSLTYIRLIDAIEDEFGVDLDLVTDPGAIDTLDGLVTYIAGHTDRTRT
;
A
#
# COMPACT_ATOMS: atom_id res chain seq x y z
N MET A 1 -7.40 11.36 -3.84
CA MET A 1 -5.94 11.50 -4.01
C MET A 1 -5.29 10.14 -3.90
N LEU A 2 -4.13 9.89 -4.52
CA LEU A 2 -3.49 8.55 -4.52
C LEU A 2 -3.35 7.97 -3.10
N ARG A 3 -2.99 8.80 -2.12
CA ARG A 3 -2.89 8.41 -0.71
C ARG A 3 -4.18 7.84 -0.11
N GLU A 4 -5.33 8.47 -0.38
CA GLU A 4 -6.63 7.98 0.08
C GLU A 4 -6.94 6.62 -0.53
N ARG A 5 -6.66 6.46 -1.83
CA ARG A 5 -6.92 5.20 -2.53
C ARG A 5 -6.09 4.06 -1.98
N VAL A 6 -4.80 4.32 -1.73
CA VAL A 6 -3.92 3.33 -1.10
C VAL A 6 -4.39 2.99 0.30
N ALA A 7 -4.86 3.96 1.10
CA ALA A 7 -5.42 3.69 2.42
C ALA A 7 -6.70 2.82 2.36
N GLU A 8 -7.56 3.04 1.36
CA GLU A 8 -8.71 2.14 1.10
C GLU A 8 -8.25 0.71 0.82
N LEU A 9 -7.23 0.52 -0.02
CA LEU A 9 -6.68 -0.81 -0.32
C LEU A 9 -6.06 -1.48 0.91
N VAL A 10 -5.36 -0.72 1.77
CA VAL A 10 -4.83 -1.23 3.05
C VAL A 10 -5.96 -1.72 3.95
N SER A 11 -7.07 -0.96 4.02
CA SER A 11 -8.26 -1.34 4.78
C SER A 11 -8.88 -2.65 4.25
N VAL A 12 -9.05 -2.75 2.92
CA VAL A 12 -9.58 -3.95 2.26
C VAL A 12 -8.66 -5.16 2.46
N ALA A 13 -7.35 -5.00 2.30
CA ALA A 13 -6.37 -6.07 2.49
C ALA A 13 -6.36 -6.58 3.94
N SER A 14 -6.59 -5.68 4.89
CA SER A 14 -6.75 -6.00 6.32
C SER A 14 -8.09 -6.65 6.65
N GLY A 15 -8.98 -6.83 5.67
CA GLY A 15 -10.33 -7.35 5.89
C GLY A 15 -11.26 -6.38 6.62
N GLY A 16 -10.95 -5.08 6.59
CA GLY A 16 -11.71 -4.02 7.27
C GLY A 16 -11.34 -3.80 8.74
N ASP A 17 -10.31 -4.49 9.27
CA ASP A 17 -9.84 -4.32 10.65
C ASP A 17 -9.24 -2.92 10.88
N LEU A 18 -8.59 -2.38 9.86
CA LEU A 18 -8.02 -1.03 9.87
C LEU A 18 -8.95 -0.07 9.13
N ALA A 19 -9.39 1.00 9.80
CA ALA A 19 -10.22 2.02 9.17
C ALA A 19 -9.36 3.00 8.37
N VAL A 20 -9.82 3.38 7.17
CA VAL A 20 -9.18 4.37 6.30
C VAL A 20 -8.76 5.67 7.01
N PRO A 21 -9.60 6.32 7.85
CA PRO A 21 -9.19 7.53 8.56
C PRO A 21 -8.04 7.31 9.54
N ASP A 22 -7.99 6.15 10.22
CA ASP A 22 -6.90 5.81 11.13
C ASP A 22 -5.60 5.53 10.36
N ILE A 23 -5.69 4.84 9.21
CA ILE A 23 -4.55 4.60 8.32
C ILE A 23 -3.99 5.93 7.78
N LEU A 24 -4.87 6.87 7.41
CA LEU A 24 -4.47 8.19 6.92
C LEU A 24 -3.85 9.07 7.99
N ALA A 25 -4.34 8.97 9.23
CA ALA A 25 -3.84 9.70 10.38
C ALA A 25 -2.60 9.05 11.03
N ALA A 26 -2.27 7.81 10.66
CA ALA A 26 -1.14 7.09 11.20
C ALA A 26 0.19 7.71 10.75
N ASP A 27 1.03 8.01 11.75
CA ASP A 27 2.42 8.47 11.56
C ASP A 27 3.42 7.33 11.81
N CYS A 28 2.92 6.09 11.90
CA CYS A 28 3.72 4.90 12.15
C CYS A 28 3.79 3.98 10.92
N THR A 29 4.61 2.95 11.02
CA THR A 29 4.74 1.94 9.96
C THR A 29 3.49 1.05 9.89
N LEU A 30 3.20 0.51 8.70
CA LEU A 30 2.10 -0.43 8.48
C LEU A 30 2.15 -1.64 9.44
N PRO A 31 3.30 -2.26 9.75
CA PRO A 31 3.38 -3.31 10.76
C PRO A 31 2.98 -2.84 12.16
N ALA A 32 3.31 -1.59 12.52
CA ALA A 32 2.92 -0.99 13.80
C ALA A 32 1.42 -0.68 13.88
N LEU A 33 0.77 -0.48 12.73
CA LEU A 33 -0.69 -0.41 12.58
C LEU A 33 -1.37 -1.78 12.69
N GLY A 34 -0.63 -2.89 12.64
CA GLY A 34 -1.19 -4.24 12.65
C GLY A 34 -1.24 -4.92 11.28
N VAL A 35 -0.63 -4.34 10.25
CA VAL A 35 -0.46 -5.00 8.94
C VAL A 35 0.46 -6.20 9.11
N THR A 36 -0.09 -7.39 8.91
CA THR A 36 0.66 -8.65 8.98
C THR A 36 1.26 -9.02 7.63
N SER A 37 2.18 -10.00 7.59
CA SER A 37 2.71 -10.53 6.34
C SER A 37 1.62 -11.03 5.37
N LEU A 38 0.50 -11.56 5.89
CA LEU A 38 -0.64 -11.96 5.05
C LEU A 38 -1.37 -10.75 4.48
N THR A 39 -1.54 -9.70 5.28
CA THR A 39 -2.12 -8.44 4.84
C THR A 39 -1.27 -7.82 3.73
N TYR A 40 0.06 -7.88 3.83
CA TYR A 40 0.96 -7.41 2.79
C TYR A 40 0.78 -8.14 1.47
N ILE A 41 0.70 -9.47 1.47
CA ILE A 41 0.47 -10.26 0.25
C ILE A 41 -0.83 -9.84 -0.43
N ARG A 42 -1.92 -9.71 0.34
CA ARG A 42 -3.22 -9.26 -0.19
C ARG A 42 -3.20 -7.82 -0.69
N LEU A 43 -2.45 -6.95 -0.02
CA LEU A 43 -2.30 -5.55 -0.38
C LEU A 43 -1.56 -5.41 -1.70
N ILE A 44 -0.50 -6.20 -1.90
CA ILE A 44 0.25 -6.26 -3.15
C ILE A 44 -0.69 -6.67 -4.27
N ASP A 45 -1.33 -7.83 -4.16
CA ASP A 45 -2.27 -8.32 -5.19
C ASP A 45 -3.30 -7.24 -5.55
N ALA A 46 -3.87 -6.55 -4.56
CA ALA A 46 -4.87 -5.52 -4.78
C ALA A 46 -4.31 -4.25 -5.46
N ILE A 47 -3.08 -3.86 -5.15
CA ILE A 47 -2.40 -2.70 -5.78
C ILE A 47 -1.97 -3.04 -7.20
N GLU A 48 -1.45 -4.24 -7.42
CA GLU A 48 -1.04 -4.70 -8.75
C GLU A 48 -2.25 -4.80 -9.69
N ASP A 49 -3.37 -5.34 -9.21
CA ASP A 49 -4.63 -5.41 -9.96
C ASP A 49 -5.21 -4.00 -10.25
N GLU A 50 -5.18 -3.10 -9.26
CA GLU A 50 -5.80 -1.78 -9.41
C GLU A 50 -4.95 -0.79 -10.23
N PHE A 51 -3.63 -0.78 -10.04
CA PHE A 51 -2.74 0.21 -10.65
C PHE A 51 -1.89 -0.36 -11.79
N GLY A 52 -1.87 -1.68 -12.00
CA GLY A 52 -1.04 -2.32 -13.00
C GLY A 52 0.46 -2.13 -12.75
N VAL A 53 0.85 -2.00 -11.47
CA VAL A 53 2.26 -1.95 -11.03
C VAL A 53 2.69 -3.34 -10.58
N ASP A 54 4.00 -3.59 -10.49
CA ASP A 54 4.58 -4.82 -9.93
C ASP A 54 5.30 -4.42 -8.65
N LEU A 55 4.85 -4.92 -7.50
CA LEU A 55 5.39 -4.57 -6.19
C LEU A 55 6.34 -5.67 -5.72
N ASP A 56 7.63 -5.48 -5.98
CA ASP A 56 8.64 -6.43 -5.52
C ASP A 56 9.10 -6.15 -4.07
N LEU A 57 8.56 -6.91 -3.13
CA LEU A 57 8.97 -6.89 -1.71
C LEU A 57 10.41 -7.34 -1.48
N VAL A 58 11.00 -8.08 -2.42
CA VAL A 58 12.38 -8.56 -2.33
C VAL A 58 13.34 -7.44 -2.67
N THR A 59 12.98 -6.59 -3.63
CA THR A 59 13.82 -5.50 -4.10
C THR A 59 13.72 -4.26 -3.19
N ASP A 60 12.53 -3.93 -2.68
CA ASP A 60 12.33 -2.74 -1.85
C ASP A 60 11.41 -2.98 -0.63
N PRO A 61 11.86 -3.77 0.37
CA PRO A 61 11.06 -4.06 1.56
C PRO A 61 10.77 -2.80 2.40
N GLY A 62 11.58 -1.75 2.30
CA GLY A 62 11.36 -0.48 3.01
C GLY A 62 10.31 0.43 2.36
N ALA A 63 10.04 0.26 1.05
CA ALA A 63 9.07 1.09 0.35
C ALA A 63 7.63 0.80 0.80
N ILE A 64 7.36 -0.42 1.27
CA ILE A 64 6.07 -0.87 1.77
C ILE A 64 5.92 -0.73 3.30
N ASP A 65 6.89 -0.12 3.99
CA ASP A 65 6.85 -0.01 5.45
C ASP A 65 5.89 1.09 5.92
N THR A 66 5.65 2.11 5.10
CA THR A 66 4.74 3.23 5.41
C THR A 66 3.78 3.50 4.28
N LEU A 67 2.63 4.11 4.60
CA LEU A 67 1.66 4.55 3.60
C LEU A 67 2.29 5.53 2.59
N ASP A 68 3.14 6.44 3.07
CA ASP A 68 3.78 7.45 2.23
C ASP A 68 4.79 6.84 1.25
N GLY A 69 5.57 5.86 1.71
CA GLY A 69 6.49 5.09 0.87
C GLY A 69 5.75 4.36 -0.25
N LEU A 70 4.63 3.72 0.08
CA LEU A 70 3.80 2.98 -0.87
C LEU A 70 3.21 3.91 -1.93
N VAL A 71 2.67 5.06 -1.51
CA VAL A 71 2.14 6.09 -2.42
C VAL A 71 3.22 6.63 -3.34
N THR A 72 4.41 6.93 -2.80
CA THR A 72 5.55 7.42 -3.58
C THR A 72 6.02 6.38 -4.60
N TYR A 73 6.08 5.11 -4.21
CA TYR A 73 6.46 4.01 -5.10
C TYR A 73 5.47 3.86 -6.25
N ILE A 74 4.17 3.83 -5.96
CA ILE A 74 3.11 3.71 -6.97
C ILE A 74 3.15 4.91 -7.90
N ALA A 75 3.24 6.13 -7.37
CA ALA A 75 3.34 7.35 -8.17
C ALA A 75 4.52 7.31 -9.16
N GLY A 76 5.66 6.74 -8.75
CA GLY A 76 6.83 6.58 -9.61
C GLY A 76 6.71 5.48 -10.67
N HIS A 77 5.82 4.50 -10.50
CA HIS A 77 5.63 3.38 -11.41
C HIS A 77 4.42 3.56 -12.35
N THR A 78 3.33 4.18 -11.88
CA THR A 78 2.15 4.45 -12.72
C THR A 78 2.42 5.47 -13.83
N ASP A 79 3.49 6.28 -13.73
CA ASP A 79 3.93 7.20 -14.81
C ASP A 79 4.58 6.45 -15.99
N ARG A 80 5.12 5.24 -15.77
CA ARG A 80 5.90 4.49 -16.77
C ARG A 80 5.09 3.55 -17.66
N THR A 81 3.88 3.19 -17.27
CA THR A 81 3.00 2.27 -18.04
C THR A 81 2.18 2.96 -19.14
N ARG A 82 2.42 4.25 -19.39
CA ARG A 82 1.73 5.05 -20.42
C ARG A 82 2.65 5.36 -21.61
N THR A 83 3.18 4.33 -22.27
CA THR A 83 3.84 4.42 -23.59
C THR A 83 3.30 3.31 -24.49
#